data_AF-A0A165IK67-F1
#
_entry.id   AF-A0A165IK67-F1
#
_cell.length_a   1.000
_cell.length_b   1.000
_cell.length_c   1.000
_cell.angle_alpha   90.00
_cell.angle_beta   90.00
_cell.angle_gamma   90.00
#
_symmetry.space_group_name_H-M   'P 1'
#
loop_
_entity.id
_entity.type
_entity.pdbx_description
1 polymer ?
#
loop_
_entity_poly.entity_id
_entity_poly.type
_entity_poly.pdbx_seq_one_letter_code
_entity_poly.pdbx_strand_id
1 'polypeptide(L)'
;MNARALARRLPLRRLPPVARAASTSTKPARSPAAPAPTADASTSSSSSTSSSSPPTPTRPLDPVDLSEFVIGPQWPQRLEAHYRTIAPDLLYLLYDPLAPTLPNPTTHLPPRDESNPYTLNRPAPQTRGGHGLRPNAKPIGPSTLPKLERIVLHSFIKEAGGNSEVLLPVLAAFRAISGVNQLGGGIPGSAGVQIRNARQHNQLWKLRLGAPMSVVAEMKGESMWTFLNSLVDFVIPRLRDFPGFYLPHGASSPNTPNNMSGTVSLGFPPTALGLFPQVEVNFDAYPKMYGFHVQFVTDQKGKDAQNRARQLLSAFRIPFIRR
;
A
#
# COMPACT_ATOMS: atom_id res chain seq x y z
N MET A 1 29.04 -66.93 20.08
CA MET A 1 28.66 -66.81 18.66
C MET A 1 27.28 -66.19 18.58
N ASN A 2 27.21 -64.87 18.42
CA ASN A 2 26.76 -64.16 17.20
C ASN A 2 25.23 -63.86 17.30
N ALA A 3 24.69 -62.68 17.03
CA ALA A 3 25.18 -61.53 16.30
C ALA A 3 24.54 -60.23 16.81
N ARG A 4 25.34 -59.16 16.81
CA ARG A 4 24.93 -57.76 16.93
C ARG A 4 24.11 -57.34 15.70
N ALA A 5 22.93 -56.75 15.91
CA ALA A 5 22.23 -55.97 14.88
C ALA A 5 22.40 -54.47 15.18
N LEU A 6 23.18 -53.81 14.33
CA LEU A 6 23.47 -52.38 14.32
C LEU A 6 22.27 -51.59 13.77
N ALA A 7 21.54 -50.88 14.64
CA ALA A 7 20.64 -49.80 14.22
C ALA A 7 21.39 -48.46 14.35
N ARG A 8 21.97 -47.97 13.25
CA ARG A 8 22.53 -46.62 13.14
C ARG A 8 21.38 -45.60 13.25
N ARG A 9 21.17 -45.03 14.44
CA ARG A 9 20.37 -43.81 14.63
C ARG A 9 21.18 -42.60 14.14
N LEU A 10 20.72 -41.95 13.08
CA LEU A 10 21.17 -40.62 12.67
C LEU A 10 20.80 -39.59 13.75
N PRO A 11 21.70 -38.72 14.21
CA PRO A 11 21.34 -37.67 15.16
C PRO A 11 20.56 -36.55 14.44
N LEU A 12 19.34 -36.28 14.91
CA LEU A 12 18.56 -35.09 14.56
C LEU A 12 19.38 -33.83 14.88
N ARG A 13 19.73 -33.09 13.82
CA ARG A 13 20.45 -31.81 13.87
C ARG A 13 19.58 -30.78 14.60
N ARG A 14 19.94 -30.46 15.84
CA ARG A 14 19.35 -29.32 16.60
C ARG A 14 19.63 -28.03 15.85
N LEU A 15 18.58 -27.31 15.46
CA LEU A 15 18.67 -25.93 14.97
C LEU A 15 19.08 -25.01 16.13
N PRO A 16 20.04 -24.08 15.94
CA PRO A 16 20.37 -23.11 16.97
C PRO A 16 19.26 -22.06 17.13
N PRO A 17 19.07 -21.50 18.34
CA PRO A 17 18.04 -20.49 18.58
C PRO A 17 18.38 -19.17 17.86
N VAL A 18 17.36 -18.55 17.27
CA VAL A 18 17.42 -17.23 16.63
C VAL A 18 17.84 -16.18 17.66
N ALA A 19 19.08 -15.72 17.55
CA ALA A 19 19.60 -14.62 18.35
C ALA A 19 18.91 -13.31 17.92
N ARG A 20 18.19 -12.72 18.87
CA ARG A 20 17.48 -11.45 18.73
C ARG A 20 18.54 -10.32 18.79
N ALA A 21 18.96 -9.82 17.63
CA ALA A 21 19.88 -8.68 17.56
C ALA A 21 19.17 -7.41 18.06
N ALA A 22 19.54 -6.96 19.26
CA ALA A 22 19.21 -5.65 19.78
C ALA A 22 20.16 -4.62 19.14
N SER A 23 19.63 -3.71 18.34
CA SER A 23 20.38 -2.57 17.80
C SER A 23 20.49 -1.48 18.88
N THR A 24 21.58 -1.48 19.63
CA THR A 24 22.01 -0.32 20.42
C THR A 24 22.79 0.64 19.52
N SER A 25 22.35 1.89 19.48
CA SER A 25 22.97 2.96 18.70
C SER A 25 24.29 3.38 19.35
N THR A 26 25.40 3.17 18.67
CA THR A 26 26.69 3.77 19.05
C THR A 26 27.05 4.85 18.03
N LYS A 27 27.01 6.08 18.51
CA LYS A 27 27.38 7.33 17.82
C LYS A 27 28.91 7.36 17.64
N PRO A 28 29.49 7.56 16.43
CA PRO A 28 30.92 7.79 16.32
C PRO A 28 31.27 9.25 16.64
N ALA A 29 32.34 9.41 17.40
CA ALA A 29 32.87 10.66 17.91
C ALA A 29 33.54 11.51 16.83
N ARG A 30 33.50 12.82 17.08
CA ARG A 30 34.08 13.95 16.39
C ARG A 30 35.62 13.87 16.37
N SER A 31 36.25 14.04 15.21
CA SER A 31 37.66 14.44 15.07
C SER A 31 37.76 15.87 14.49
N PRO A 32 38.82 16.64 14.82
CA PRO A 32 38.87 18.09 14.62
C PRO A 32 39.37 18.53 13.24
N ALA A 33 39.01 19.76 12.88
CA ALA A 33 39.28 20.45 11.62
C ALA A 33 40.74 20.94 11.45
N ALA A 34 41.17 21.10 10.19
CA ALA A 34 42.24 22.00 9.74
C ALA A 34 42.08 22.26 8.21
N PRO A 35 42.62 23.35 7.62
CA PRO A 35 41.81 24.31 6.86
C PRO A 35 42.03 24.33 5.33
N ALA A 36 41.11 25.02 4.65
CA ALA A 36 41.14 25.31 3.21
C ALA A 36 42.25 26.30 2.83
N PRO A 37 42.86 26.17 1.63
CA PRO A 37 43.59 27.26 0.99
C PRO A 37 42.71 28.01 -0.02
N THR A 38 42.63 29.32 0.17
CA THR A 38 42.29 30.33 -0.83
C THR A 38 43.48 30.59 -1.74
N ALA A 39 43.27 30.69 -3.07
CA ALA A 39 43.80 31.75 -3.93
C ALA A 39 43.58 31.47 -5.43
N ASP A 40 42.97 32.47 -6.07
CA ASP A 40 43.29 33.08 -7.37
C ASP A 40 42.96 32.42 -8.71
N ALA A 41 42.37 33.28 -9.53
CA ALA A 41 41.91 33.09 -10.89
C ALA A 41 43.07 33.06 -11.90
N SER A 42 42.97 32.19 -12.90
CA SER A 42 43.41 32.52 -14.25
C SER A 42 42.67 31.70 -15.30
N THR A 43 42.18 32.43 -16.28
CA THR A 43 41.56 31.99 -17.52
C THR A 43 42.53 31.14 -18.34
N SER A 44 42.13 29.92 -18.72
CA SER A 44 42.59 29.34 -19.99
C SER A 44 41.57 28.31 -20.50
N SER A 45 40.97 28.67 -21.62
CA SER A 45 40.24 27.79 -22.52
C SER A 45 41.20 26.77 -23.14
N SER A 46 40.97 25.48 -22.92
CA SER A 46 41.56 24.43 -23.73
C SER A 46 40.51 23.40 -24.11
N SER A 47 40.43 23.17 -25.41
CA SER A 47 39.56 22.28 -26.15
C SER A 47 39.69 20.82 -25.69
N SER A 48 38.60 20.21 -25.24
CA SER A 48 38.51 18.79 -24.96
C SER A 48 38.33 17.99 -26.26
N THR A 49 39.42 17.48 -26.80
CA THR A 49 39.41 16.36 -27.74
C THR A 49 38.94 15.10 -27.00
N SER A 50 37.81 14.56 -27.40
CA SER A 50 37.21 13.33 -26.84
C SER A 50 38.09 12.12 -27.17
N SER A 51 38.91 11.67 -26.22
CA SER A 51 39.51 10.34 -26.26
C SER A 51 38.45 9.32 -25.81
N SER A 52 38.07 8.45 -26.73
CA SER A 52 37.17 7.32 -26.48
C SER A 52 37.83 6.35 -25.49
N SER A 53 37.35 6.33 -24.25
CA SER A 53 37.69 5.25 -23.31
C SER A 53 37.11 3.93 -23.83
N PRO A 54 37.85 2.80 -23.70
CA PRO A 54 37.34 1.49 -24.10
C PRO A 54 36.12 1.13 -23.24
N PRO A 55 35.15 0.37 -23.77
CA PRO A 55 33.95 0.00 -23.03
C PRO A 55 34.37 -0.72 -21.74
N THR A 56 33.90 -0.20 -20.61
CA THR A 56 34.06 -0.83 -19.30
C THR A 56 33.61 -2.29 -19.41
N PRO A 57 34.41 -3.28 -18.98
CA PRO A 57 33.98 -4.66 -19.00
C PRO A 57 32.67 -4.77 -18.20
N THR A 58 31.64 -5.29 -18.86
CA THR A 58 30.33 -5.60 -18.28
C THR A 58 30.55 -6.25 -16.93
N ARG A 59 30.09 -5.58 -15.86
CA ARG A 59 30.09 -6.14 -14.50
C ARG A 59 29.54 -7.57 -14.59
N PRO A 60 30.20 -8.59 -14.01
CA PRO A 60 29.61 -9.92 -13.95
C PRO A 60 28.26 -9.78 -13.27
N LEU A 61 27.20 -10.28 -13.90
CA LEU A 61 25.87 -10.31 -13.32
C LEU A 61 26.00 -10.96 -11.94
N ASP A 62 25.66 -10.20 -10.89
CA ASP A 62 25.61 -10.75 -9.54
C ASP A 62 24.72 -12.01 -9.60
N PRO A 63 25.10 -13.13 -8.94
CA PRO A 63 24.29 -14.33 -8.97
C PRO A 63 22.86 -13.97 -8.55
N VAL A 64 21.89 -14.19 -9.45
CA VAL A 64 20.50 -13.82 -9.20
C VAL A 64 20.03 -14.64 -8.01
N ASP A 65 19.75 -13.98 -6.90
CA ASP A 65 19.09 -14.60 -5.76
C ASP A 65 17.67 -15.00 -6.18
N LEU A 66 17.51 -16.27 -6.61
CA LEU A 66 16.24 -16.84 -7.08
C LEU A 66 15.15 -16.87 -5.99
N SER A 67 15.49 -16.58 -4.74
CA SER A 67 14.56 -16.50 -3.61
C SER A 67 13.55 -15.35 -3.74
N GLU A 68 13.87 -14.29 -4.49
CA GLU A 68 12.98 -13.15 -4.74
C GLU A 68 12.85 -12.87 -6.25
N PHE A 69 12.63 -13.94 -7.04
CA PHE A 69 12.34 -13.77 -8.46
C PHE A 69 10.94 -13.20 -8.66
N VAL A 70 10.88 -11.92 -9.01
CA VAL A 70 9.64 -11.22 -9.36
C VAL A 70 9.43 -11.34 -10.87
N ILE A 71 8.33 -11.98 -11.28
CA ILE A 71 7.94 -11.97 -12.69
C ILE A 71 7.55 -10.54 -13.05
N GLY A 72 8.16 -9.99 -14.10
CA GLY A 72 7.80 -8.68 -14.63
C GLY A 72 6.37 -8.62 -15.20
N PRO A 73 5.97 -7.48 -15.79
CA PRO A 73 4.65 -7.34 -16.40
C PRO A 73 4.40 -8.47 -17.41
N GLN A 74 3.31 -9.20 -17.23
CA GLN A 74 3.03 -10.42 -18.02
C GLN A 74 2.24 -10.07 -19.27
N TRP A 75 1.23 -9.21 -19.17
CA TRP A 75 0.47 -8.72 -20.32
C TRP A 75 0.05 -7.24 -20.16
N PRO A 76 -0.18 -6.53 -21.27
CA PRO A 76 -0.68 -5.16 -21.21
C PRO A 76 -2.10 -5.13 -20.63
N GLN A 77 -2.29 -4.32 -19.60
CA GLN A 77 -3.57 -4.19 -18.93
C GLN A 77 -4.44 -3.11 -19.58
N ARG A 78 -5.66 -3.49 -20.00
CA ARG A 78 -6.61 -2.58 -20.68
C ARG A 78 -6.90 -1.32 -19.86
N LEU A 79 -7.17 -1.47 -18.56
CA LEU A 79 -7.50 -0.33 -17.71
C LEU A 79 -6.31 0.57 -17.42
N GLU A 80 -5.09 0.03 -17.43
CA GLU A 80 -3.89 0.84 -17.34
C GLU A 80 -3.72 1.68 -18.62
N ALA A 81 -3.94 1.10 -19.79
CA ALA A 81 -3.93 1.84 -21.06
C ALA A 81 -5.02 2.92 -21.09
N HIS A 82 -6.22 2.61 -20.60
CA HIS A 82 -7.31 3.58 -20.45
C HIS A 82 -6.98 4.72 -19.48
N TYR A 83 -6.25 4.45 -18.39
CA TYR A 83 -5.77 5.53 -17.52
C TYR A 83 -4.91 6.54 -18.29
N ARG A 84 -4.09 6.10 -19.25
CA ARG A 84 -3.28 7.01 -20.08
C ARG A 84 -4.13 7.92 -20.96
N THR A 85 -5.31 7.46 -21.40
CA THR A 85 -6.21 8.29 -22.22
C THR A 85 -6.99 9.30 -21.39
N ILE A 86 -7.37 8.96 -20.16
CA ILE A 86 -8.11 9.87 -19.25
C ILE A 86 -7.16 10.80 -18.49
N ALA A 87 -5.86 10.48 -18.39
CA ALA A 87 -4.88 11.31 -17.72
C ALA A 87 -4.95 12.82 -18.11
N PRO A 88 -5.00 13.20 -19.41
CA PRO A 88 -5.17 14.61 -19.79
C PRO A 88 -6.51 15.20 -19.34
N ASP A 89 -7.61 14.45 -19.41
CA ASP A 89 -8.93 14.91 -18.98
C ASP A 89 -8.98 15.16 -17.47
N LEU A 90 -8.37 14.26 -16.69
CA LEU A 90 -8.22 14.42 -15.25
C LEU A 90 -7.34 15.60 -14.90
N LEU A 91 -6.25 15.82 -15.65
CA LEU A 91 -5.40 16.98 -15.46
C LEU A 91 -6.21 18.26 -15.69
N TYR A 92 -6.96 18.33 -16.79
CA TYR A 92 -7.82 19.46 -17.10
C TYR A 92 -8.89 19.71 -16.02
N LEU A 93 -9.57 18.65 -15.58
CA LEU A 93 -10.64 18.73 -14.57
C LEU A 93 -10.13 19.21 -13.21
N LEU A 94 -8.93 18.75 -12.81
CA LEU A 94 -8.39 18.96 -11.47
C LEU A 94 -7.49 20.18 -11.37
N TYR A 95 -6.93 20.66 -12.47
CA TYR A 95 -5.96 21.74 -12.46
C TYR A 95 -6.53 23.01 -11.85
N ASP A 96 -5.84 23.51 -10.84
CA ASP A 96 -6.13 24.80 -10.21
C ASP A 96 -4.89 25.69 -10.38
N PRO A 97 -4.96 26.76 -11.19
CA PRO A 97 -3.83 27.64 -11.45
C PRO A 97 -3.40 28.44 -10.22
N LEU A 98 -4.28 28.59 -9.23
CA LEU A 98 -4.02 29.38 -8.02
C LEU A 98 -3.62 28.51 -6.83
N ALA A 99 -3.55 27.18 -7.00
CA ALA A 99 -3.24 26.26 -5.91
C ALA A 99 -1.82 26.50 -5.38
N PRO A 100 -1.66 26.92 -4.11
CA PRO A 100 -0.34 27.14 -3.55
C PRO A 100 0.35 25.81 -3.26
N THR A 101 1.66 25.74 -3.54
CA THR A 101 2.51 24.69 -2.98
C THR A 101 2.70 24.95 -1.49
N LEU A 102 1.97 24.21 -0.67
CA LEU A 102 2.12 24.28 0.79
C LEU A 102 3.52 23.76 1.18
N PRO A 103 4.20 24.40 2.15
CA PRO A 103 5.49 23.92 2.66
C PRO A 103 5.33 22.55 3.32
N ASN A 104 6.45 21.87 3.63
CA ASN A 104 6.37 20.60 4.33
C ASN A 104 5.69 20.78 5.70
N PRO A 105 4.77 19.88 6.10
CA PRO A 105 4.03 20.05 7.35
C PRO A 105 4.93 20.05 8.59
N THR A 106 6.11 19.42 8.50
CA THR A 106 7.15 19.40 9.54
C THR A 106 7.75 20.79 9.79
N THR A 107 7.75 21.68 8.80
CA THR A 107 8.30 23.03 8.91
C THR A 107 7.55 23.91 9.92
N HIS A 108 6.31 23.56 10.27
CA HIS A 108 5.52 24.30 11.27
C HIS A 108 5.87 23.96 12.73
N LEU A 109 6.74 22.98 12.97
CA LEU A 109 7.28 22.77 14.32
C LEU A 109 8.20 23.96 14.64
N PRO A 110 7.97 24.68 15.74
CA PRO A 110 8.84 25.81 16.09
C PRO A 110 10.28 25.31 16.22
N PRO A 111 11.25 26.00 15.60
CA PRO A 111 12.66 25.62 15.71
C PRO A 111 13.09 25.65 17.18
N ARG A 112 14.08 24.83 17.55
CA ARG A 112 14.64 24.86 18.90
C ARG A 112 15.50 26.11 19.03
N ASP A 113 15.27 26.92 20.06
CA ASP A 113 16.11 28.10 20.32
C ASP A 113 17.52 27.66 20.70
N GLU A 114 18.51 28.02 19.87
CA GLU A 114 19.91 27.60 20.06
C GLU A 114 20.60 28.29 21.26
N SER A 115 20.10 29.46 21.67
CA SER A 115 20.65 30.25 22.77
C SER A 115 20.32 29.69 24.15
N ASN A 116 19.28 28.87 24.27
CA ASN A 116 18.81 28.36 25.55
C ASN A 116 19.31 26.93 25.78
N PRO A 117 20.18 26.66 26.77
CA PRO A 117 20.73 25.32 27.00
C PRO A 117 19.67 24.26 27.34
N TYR A 118 18.48 24.68 27.80
CA TYR A 118 17.39 23.77 28.15
C TYR A 118 16.60 23.24 26.93
N THR A 119 16.79 23.79 25.73
CA THR A 119 16.06 23.36 24.51
C THR A 119 16.69 22.14 23.84
N LEU A 120 18.00 21.90 24.05
CA LEU A 120 18.79 20.88 23.35
C LEU A 120 18.19 19.47 23.48
N ASN A 121 17.74 19.11 24.68
CA ASN A 121 17.19 17.79 25.00
C ASN A 121 15.67 17.80 25.18
N ARG A 122 14.99 18.90 24.84
CA ARG A 122 13.53 19.00 24.99
C ARG A 122 12.83 18.18 23.89
N PRO A 123 11.86 17.30 24.22
CA PRO A 123 11.04 16.67 23.20
C PRO A 123 10.31 17.74 22.37
N ALA A 124 10.08 17.45 21.08
CA ALA A 124 9.36 18.39 20.22
C ALA A 124 7.95 18.65 20.80
N PRO A 125 7.47 19.91 20.77
CA PRO A 125 6.13 20.21 21.23
C PRO A 125 5.11 19.44 20.37
N GLN A 126 4.00 19.04 21.00
CA GLN A 126 2.87 18.52 20.25
C GLN A 126 2.29 19.63 19.38
N THR A 127 1.76 19.24 18.23
CA THR A 127 1.02 20.13 17.35
C THR A 127 -0.19 20.72 18.05
N ARG A 128 -0.46 22.00 17.74
CA ARG A 128 -1.62 22.72 18.28
C ARG A 128 -2.90 21.97 17.93
N GLY A 129 -3.78 21.78 18.92
CA GLY A 129 -5.06 21.09 18.76
C GLY A 129 -5.00 19.56 18.93
N GLY A 130 -3.87 18.99 19.33
CA GLY A 130 -3.77 17.57 19.71
C GLY A 130 -3.88 16.57 18.55
N HIS A 131 -3.98 17.05 17.31
CA HIS A 131 -3.95 16.22 16.11
C HIS A 131 -2.52 16.08 15.60
N GLY A 132 -2.07 14.86 15.31
CA GLY A 132 -0.77 14.64 14.67
C GLY A 132 -0.62 15.37 13.32
N LEU A 133 0.61 15.47 12.83
CA LEU A 133 0.91 16.14 11.56
C LEU A 133 0.13 15.49 10.41
N ARG A 134 -0.42 16.34 9.57
CA ARG A 134 -1.26 15.99 8.44
C ARG A 134 -0.48 16.25 7.15
N PRO A 135 -0.45 15.32 6.17
CA PRO A 135 0.12 15.64 4.87
C PRO A 135 -0.60 16.82 4.22
N ASN A 136 0.18 17.71 3.62
CA ASN A 136 -0.34 18.82 2.81
C ASN A 136 -0.72 18.33 1.41
N ALA A 137 -1.74 18.98 0.83
CA ALA A 137 -2.13 18.70 -0.55
C ALA A 137 -1.07 19.24 -1.51
N LYS A 138 -0.67 18.40 -2.48
CA LYS A 138 0.17 18.86 -3.60
C LYS A 138 -0.73 19.46 -4.69
N PRO A 139 -0.29 20.53 -5.38
CA PRO A 139 -0.99 21.00 -6.57
C PRO A 139 -0.95 19.92 -7.66
N ILE A 140 -2.01 19.83 -8.46
CA ILE A 140 -2.06 18.86 -9.56
C ILE A 140 -1.21 19.39 -10.71
N GLY A 141 -0.31 18.54 -11.17
CA GLY A 141 0.45 18.70 -12.40
C GLY A 141 0.60 17.35 -13.10
N PRO A 142 1.29 17.29 -14.25
CA PRO A 142 1.42 16.06 -15.04
C PRO A 142 2.03 14.88 -14.27
N SER A 143 3.01 15.14 -13.40
CA SER A 143 3.65 14.12 -12.56
C SER A 143 2.81 13.72 -11.34
N THR A 144 2.07 14.68 -10.78
CA THR A 144 1.31 14.56 -9.52
C THR A 144 -0.17 14.20 -9.75
N LEU A 145 -0.52 13.71 -10.94
CA LEU A 145 -1.89 13.31 -11.26
C LEU A 145 -2.34 12.13 -10.38
N PRO A 146 -3.62 12.06 -9.94
CA PRO A 146 -4.10 10.93 -9.15
C PRO A 146 -3.94 9.60 -9.88
N LYS A 147 -3.23 8.66 -9.25
CA LYS A 147 -3.00 7.30 -9.73
C LYS A 147 -3.45 6.30 -8.67
N LEU A 148 -3.96 5.15 -9.11
CA LEU A 148 -4.19 4.01 -8.22
C LEU A 148 -2.86 3.35 -7.86
N GLU A 149 -2.57 3.24 -6.57
CA GLU A 149 -1.35 2.62 -6.06
C GLU A 149 -1.60 1.13 -5.74
N ARG A 150 -2.72 0.85 -5.07
CA ARG A 150 -3.11 -0.49 -4.64
C ARG A 150 -4.60 -0.58 -4.37
N ILE A 151 -5.11 -1.80 -4.40
CA ILE A 151 -6.46 -2.13 -3.94
C ILE A 151 -6.36 -3.10 -2.77
N VAL A 152 -7.16 -2.86 -1.73
CA VAL A 152 -7.28 -3.77 -0.59
C VAL A 152 -8.69 -4.29 -0.49
N LEU A 153 -8.83 -5.61 -0.49
CA LEU A 153 -10.07 -6.30 -0.13
C LEU A 153 -10.02 -6.60 1.36
N HIS A 154 -11.09 -6.28 2.08
CA HIS A 154 -11.20 -6.52 3.50
C HIS A 154 -12.59 -7.05 3.83
N SER A 155 -12.66 -8.25 4.39
CA SER A 155 -13.90 -8.81 4.95
C SER A 155 -13.70 -9.10 6.43
N PHE A 156 -14.60 -8.56 7.25
CA PHE A 156 -14.67 -8.85 8.69
C PHE A 156 -15.88 -9.73 8.95
N ILE A 157 -15.64 -10.90 9.54
CA ILE A 157 -16.68 -11.90 9.77
C ILE A 157 -16.89 -12.07 11.27
N LYS A 158 -18.02 -11.57 11.77
CA LYS A 158 -18.34 -11.64 13.21
C LYS A 158 -18.46 -13.09 13.72
N GLU A 159 -18.92 -14.01 12.87
CA GLU A 159 -19.11 -15.44 13.18
C GLU A 159 -17.78 -16.16 13.48
N ALA A 160 -16.67 -15.62 13.00
CA ALA A 160 -15.34 -16.18 13.23
C ALA A 160 -14.94 -16.20 14.71
N GLY A 161 -15.60 -15.40 15.57
CA GLY A 161 -15.44 -15.40 17.03
C GLY A 161 -15.69 -16.75 17.69
N GLY A 162 -16.64 -17.51 17.13
CA GLY A 162 -17.00 -18.85 17.58
C GLY A 162 -16.33 -19.95 16.75
N ASN A 163 -16.37 -19.81 15.41
CA ASN A 163 -15.77 -20.78 14.49
C ASN A 163 -14.81 -20.09 13.50
N SER A 164 -13.50 -20.29 13.68
CA SER A 164 -12.49 -19.72 12.79
C SER A 164 -12.48 -20.31 11.38
N GLU A 165 -13.05 -21.51 11.17
CA GLU A 165 -13.10 -22.17 9.86
C GLU A 165 -13.95 -21.40 8.85
N VAL A 166 -14.88 -20.59 9.35
CA VAL A 166 -15.73 -19.69 8.54
C VAL A 166 -14.91 -18.71 7.69
N LEU A 167 -13.65 -18.45 8.05
CA LEU A 167 -12.75 -17.60 7.27
C LEU A 167 -12.22 -18.27 6.01
N LEU A 168 -12.17 -19.61 5.97
CA LEU A 168 -11.60 -20.38 4.86
C LEU A 168 -12.29 -20.12 3.51
N PRO A 169 -13.64 -20.11 3.38
CA PRO A 169 -14.27 -19.81 2.10
C PRO A 169 -13.95 -18.39 1.61
N VAL A 170 -13.93 -17.39 2.49
CA VAL A 170 -13.56 -16.02 2.11
C VAL A 170 -12.10 -15.92 1.72
N LEU A 171 -11.22 -16.63 2.43
CA LEU A 171 -9.81 -16.73 2.09
C LEU A 171 -9.60 -17.33 0.71
N ALA A 172 -10.29 -18.43 0.39
CA ALA A 172 -10.23 -19.08 -0.91
C ALA A 172 -10.81 -18.19 -2.02
N ALA A 173 -11.91 -17.48 -1.77
CA ALA A 173 -12.50 -16.57 -2.73
C ALA A 173 -11.59 -15.36 -3.01
N PHE A 174 -11.01 -14.75 -1.97
CA PHE A 174 -10.08 -13.63 -2.14
C PHE A 174 -8.81 -14.05 -2.89
N ARG A 175 -8.32 -15.26 -2.67
CA ARG A 175 -7.21 -15.83 -3.45
C ARG A 175 -7.61 -16.01 -4.92
N ALA A 176 -8.78 -16.58 -5.19
CA ALA A 176 -9.26 -16.77 -6.56
C ALA A 176 -9.46 -15.43 -7.30
N ILE A 177 -10.05 -14.43 -6.63
CA ILE A 177 -10.32 -13.11 -7.21
C ILE A 177 -9.03 -12.30 -7.43
N SER A 178 -8.14 -12.28 -6.44
CA SER A 178 -6.92 -11.46 -6.50
C SER A 178 -5.80 -12.10 -7.31
N GLY A 179 -5.77 -13.43 -7.41
CA GLY A 179 -4.64 -14.19 -7.93
C GLY A 179 -3.39 -14.10 -7.05
N VAL A 180 -3.47 -13.45 -5.88
CA VAL A 180 -2.33 -13.24 -4.99
C VAL A 180 -2.31 -14.34 -3.93
N ASN A 181 -1.16 -14.99 -3.76
CA ASN A 181 -0.96 -16.00 -2.72
C ASN A 181 -0.37 -15.39 -1.43
N GLN A 182 -0.12 -16.22 -0.42
CA GLN A 182 0.65 -15.80 0.75
C GLN A 182 2.03 -15.29 0.29
N LEU A 183 2.50 -14.16 0.83
CA LEU A 183 3.73 -13.46 0.41
C LEU A 183 3.68 -12.84 -0.99
N GLY A 184 2.49 -12.44 -1.46
CA GLY A 184 2.38 -11.57 -2.63
C GLY A 184 2.67 -12.23 -3.98
N GLY A 185 2.96 -13.54 -4.02
CA GLY A 185 3.34 -14.23 -5.26
C GLY A 185 4.61 -13.67 -5.90
N GLY A 186 5.52 -13.12 -5.10
CA GLY A 186 6.72 -12.43 -5.57
C GLY A 186 6.50 -10.96 -5.94
N ILE A 187 5.29 -10.40 -5.83
CA ILE A 187 5.09 -8.96 -6.10
C ILE A 187 5.63 -8.13 -4.93
N PRO A 188 6.65 -7.28 -5.15
CA PRO A 188 7.26 -6.50 -4.07
C PRO A 188 6.23 -5.54 -3.47
N GLY A 189 6.14 -5.56 -2.14
CA GLY A 189 5.25 -4.68 -1.40
C GLY A 189 3.77 -5.08 -1.41
N SER A 190 3.39 -6.26 -1.92
CA SER A 190 2.09 -6.87 -1.60
C SER A 190 2.25 -7.85 -0.44
N ALA A 191 1.45 -7.66 0.61
CA ALA A 191 1.44 -8.55 1.77
C ALA A 191 0.71 -9.88 1.51
N GLY A 192 0.10 -10.06 0.33
CA GLY A 192 -0.71 -11.21 -0.03
C GLY A 192 -2.06 -11.27 0.69
N VAL A 193 -2.72 -12.43 0.60
CA VAL A 193 -3.96 -12.70 1.35
C VAL A 193 -3.62 -13.15 2.77
N GLN A 194 -4.01 -12.34 3.74
CA GLN A 194 -3.70 -12.51 5.16
C GLN A 194 -4.95 -12.65 6.02
N ILE A 195 -4.84 -13.49 7.04
CA ILE A 195 -5.79 -13.51 8.13
C ILE A 195 -5.35 -12.46 9.15
N ARG A 196 -6.27 -11.59 9.55
CA ARG A 196 -6.03 -10.50 10.49
C ARG A 196 -6.73 -10.78 11.82
N ASN A 197 -5.94 -10.68 12.88
CA ASN A 197 -6.37 -10.95 14.24
C ASN A 197 -6.98 -9.69 14.87
N ALA A 198 -7.89 -9.89 15.82
CA ALA A 198 -8.52 -8.83 16.58
C ALA A 198 -7.48 -8.02 17.37
N ARG A 199 -7.50 -6.70 17.20
CA ARG A 199 -6.59 -5.76 17.90
C ARG A 199 -7.15 -5.28 19.24
N GLN A 200 -8.45 -5.42 19.46
CA GLN A 200 -9.14 -4.96 20.66
C GLN A 200 -9.95 -6.11 21.27
N HIS A 201 -10.16 -6.06 22.58
CA HIS A 201 -11.06 -6.94 23.30
C HIS A 201 -12.36 -6.20 23.58
N ASN A 202 -13.49 -6.80 23.25
CA ASN A 202 -14.81 -6.27 23.61
C ASN A 202 -15.79 -7.40 23.87
N GLN A 203 -16.26 -7.51 25.11
CA GLN A 203 -17.14 -8.58 25.55
C GLN A 203 -18.55 -8.47 24.93
N LEU A 204 -19.06 -7.25 24.69
CA LEU A 204 -20.36 -7.03 24.03
C LEU A 204 -20.40 -7.60 22.61
N TRP A 205 -19.27 -7.53 21.91
CA TRP A 205 -19.13 -8.08 20.55
C TRP A 205 -18.61 -9.52 20.54
N LYS A 206 -18.42 -10.14 21.71
CA LYS A 206 -17.79 -11.46 21.87
C LYS A 206 -16.40 -11.54 21.21
N LEU A 207 -15.68 -10.40 21.20
CA LEU A 207 -14.40 -10.24 20.53
C LEU A 207 -13.25 -10.49 21.52
N ARG A 208 -12.47 -11.55 21.26
CA ARG A 208 -11.27 -11.89 22.04
C ARG A 208 -10.02 -11.32 21.38
N LEU A 209 -9.12 -10.72 22.17
CA LEU A 209 -7.85 -10.20 21.66
C LEU A 209 -7.05 -11.34 21.00
N GLY A 210 -6.54 -11.10 19.80
CA GLY A 210 -5.74 -12.09 19.07
C GLY A 210 -6.55 -13.15 18.30
N ALA A 211 -7.88 -13.19 18.42
CA ALA A 211 -8.69 -14.12 17.63
C ALA A 211 -8.67 -13.76 16.13
N PRO A 212 -8.59 -14.73 15.21
CA PRO A 212 -8.61 -14.48 13.76
C PRO A 212 -10.03 -14.13 13.31
N MET A 213 -10.29 -12.89 12.88
CA MET A 213 -11.66 -12.41 12.60
C MET A 213 -11.89 -11.92 11.17
N SER A 214 -10.82 -11.64 10.44
CA SER A 214 -10.92 -10.98 9.14
C SER A 214 -9.91 -11.51 8.15
N VAL A 215 -10.27 -11.40 6.88
CA VAL A 215 -9.39 -11.72 5.75
C VAL A 215 -9.13 -10.44 4.97
N VAL A 216 -7.86 -10.21 4.65
CA VAL A 216 -7.41 -9.05 3.90
C VAL A 216 -6.56 -9.49 2.72
N ALA A 217 -6.83 -8.97 1.54
CA ALA A 217 -6.00 -9.17 0.35
C ALA A 217 -5.52 -7.83 -0.17
N GLU A 218 -4.22 -7.66 -0.33
CA GLU A 218 -3.63 -6.47 -0.94
C GLU A 218 -3.08 -6.82 -2.32
N MET A 219 -3.48 -6.07 -3.34
CA MET A 219 -3.06 -6.26 -4.73
C MET A 219 -2.48 -4.97 -5.30
N LYS A 220 -1.43 -5.13 -6.13
CA LYS A 220 -0.67 -4.06 -6.76
C LYS A 220 -0.37 -4.41 -8.21
N GLY A 221 -0.14 -3.40 -9.03
CA GLY A 221 0.24 -3.56 -10.43
C GLY A 221 -0.81 -4.30 -11.24
N GLU A 222 -0.42 -5.39 -11.87
CA GLU A 222 -1.23 -6.11 -12.86
C GLU A 222 -2.51 -6.76 -12.28
N SER A 223 -2.36 -7.42 -11.13
CA SER A 223 -3.48 -8.03 -10.38
C SER A 223 -4.55 -7.00 -10.00
N MET A 224 -4.11 -5.79 -9.61
CA MET A 224 -5.00 -4.68 -9.26
C MET A 224 -5.85 -4.23 -10.46
N TRP A 225 -5.24 -4.06 -11.63
CA TRP A 225 -5.96 -3.66 -12.84
C TRP A 225 -6.92 -4.74 -13.33
N THR A 226 -6.51 -6.01 -13.26
CA THR A 226 -7.35 -7.15 -13.62
C THR A 226 -8.58 -7.23 -12.72
N PHE A 227 -8.41 -7.03 -11.41
CA PHE A 227 -9.50 -6.97 -10.45
C PHE A 227 -10.44 -5.78 -10.70
N LEU A 228 -9.90 -4.59 -10.94
CA LEU A 228 -10.74 -3.42 -11.23
C LEU A 228 -11.57 -3.65 -12.50
N ASN A 229 -11.00 -4.33 -13.50
CA ASN A 229 -11.69 -4.68 -14.73
C ASN A 229 -12.84 -5.66 -14.49
N SER A 230 -12.60 -6.72 -13.72
CA SER A 230 -13.66 -7.69 -13.38
C SER A 230 -14.75 -7.05 -12.52
N LEU A 231 -14.39 -6.15 -11.61
CA LEU A 231 -15.34 -5.44 -10.76
C LEU A 231 -16.29 -4.55 -11.57
N VAL A 232 -15.74 -3.74 -12.48
CA VAL A 232 -16.50 -2.74 -13.25
C VAL A 232 -17.34 -3.37 -14.34
N ASP A 233 -16.78 -4.32 -15.09
CA ASP A 233 -17.47 -4.87 -16.27
C ASP A 233 -18.43 -6.01 -15.90
N PHE A 234 -18.13 -6.81 -14.86
CA PHE A 234 -18.93 -8.00 -14.52
C PHE A 234 -19.71 -7.85 -13.22
N VAL A 235 -19.08 -7.41 -12.13
CA VAL A 235 -19.71 -7.48 -10.80
C VAL A 235 -20.73 -6.37 -10.57
N ILE A 236 -20.33 -5.11 -10.79
CA ILE A 236 -21.21 -3.95 -10.55
C ILE A 236 -22.49 -4.01 -11.39
N PRO A 237 -22.45 -4.29 -12.72
CA PRO A 237 -23.65 -4.30 -13.55
C PRO A 237 -24.61 -5.45 -13.23
N ARG A 238 -24.11 -6.58 -12.72
CA ARG A 238 -24.93 -7.76 -12.36
C ARG A 238 -25.60 -7.64 -11.00
N LEU A 239 -25.33 -6.58 -10.24
CA LEU A 239 -25.87 -6.40 -8.90
C LEU A 239 -27.29 -5.82 -8.96
N ARG A 240 -28.30 -6.68 -8.70
CA ARG A 240 -29.74 -6.41 -8.92
C ARG A 240 -30.28 -5.14 -8.25
N ASP A 241 -29.87 -4.85 -7.02
CA ASP A 241 -30.40 -3.73 -6.21
C ASP A 241 -29.30 -2.71 -5.87
N PHE A 242 -28.43 -2.42 -6.83
CA PHE A 242 -27.33 -1.48 -6.64
C PHE A 242 -27.65 -0.10 -7.21
N PRO A 243 -28.02 0.88 -6.36
CA PRO A 243 -28.22 2.23 -6.84
C PRO A 243 -26.89 2.82 -7.33
N GLY A 244 -25.79 2.55 -6.61
CA GLY A 244 -24.51 3.21 -6.78
C GLY A 244 -23.87 3.50 -5.43
N PHE A 245 -22.65 4.05 -5.44
CA PHE A 245 -21.98 4.43 -4.20
C PHE A 245 -22.36 5.84 -3.77
N TYR A 246 -22.88 5.99 -2.56
CA TYR A 246 -23.24 7.31 -2.02
C TYR A 246 -22.01 8.17 -1.79
N LEU A 247 -22.06 9.40 -2.31
CA LEU A 247 -21.13 10.46 -1.95
C LEU A 247 -21.39 10.87 -0.50
N PRO A 248 -20.33 11.16 0.30
CA PRO A 248 -20.52 11.68 1.64
C PRO A 248 -21.23 13.04 1.57
N HIS A 249 -22.04 13.31 2.58
CA HIS A 249 -22.74 14.57 2.72
C HIS A 249 -21.74 15.75 2.78
N GLY A 250 -22.09 16.88 2.17
CA GLY A 250 -21.25 18.10 2.13
C GLY A 250 -20.89 18.69 3.50
N ALA A 251 -21.57 18.24 4.57
CA ALA A 251 -21.26 18.61 5.95
C ALA A 251 -20.10 17.80 6.58
N SER A 252 -19.54 16.81 5.87
CA SER A 252 -18.36 16.09 6.35
C SER A 252 -17.17 17.06 6.38
N SER A 253 -16.64 17.32 7.59
CA SER A 253 -15.52 18.24 7.77
C SER A 253 -14.37 17.89 6.81
N PRO A 254 -13.89 18.83 5.97
CA PRO A 254 -12.81 18.57 5.00
C PRO A 254 -11.51 18.15 5.70
N ASN A 255 -11.42 18.41 7.00
CA ASN A 255 -10.28 18.14 7.86
C ASN A 255 -10.36 16.78 8.59
N THR A 256 -11.26 15.87 8.22
CA THR A 256 -11.28 14.52 8.78
C THR A 256 -10.13 13.68 8.19
N PRO A 257 -9.39 12.87 8.97
CA PRO A 257 -8.30 12.03 8.44
C PRO A 257 -8.74 11.13 7.28
N ASN A 258 -9.98 10.64 7.28
CA ASN A 258 -10.54 9.84 6.19
C ASN A 258 -10.68 10.62 4.87
N ASN A 259 -10.96 11.92 4.93
CA ASN A 259 -11.09 12.77 3.74
C ASN A 259 -9.71 13.13 3.15
N MET A 260 -8.65 12.97 3.95
CA MET A 260 -7.31 13.45 3.65
C MET A 260 -6.33 12.35 3.19
N SER A 261 -6.72 11.08 3.30
CA SER A 261 -5.86 9.92 3.02
C SER A 261 -5.82 9.50 1.56
N GLY A 262 -6.62 10.11 0.68
CA GLY A 262 -6.73 9.69 -0.73
C GLY A 262 -7.24 8.26 -0.93
N THR A 263 -7.86 7.67 0.09
CA THR A 263 -8.40 6.31 0.04
C THR A 263 -9.92 6.35 -0.06
N VAL A 264 -10.47 5.62 -1.03
CA VAL A 264 -11.93 5.47 -1.20
C VAL A 264 -12.31 4.05 -0.82
N SER A 265 -13.10 3.91 0.24
CA SER A 265 -13.60 2.62 0.71
C SER A 265 -15.05 2.42 0.28
N LEU A 266 -15.30 1.34 -0.46
CA LEU A 266 -16.62 0.95 -0.96
C LEU A 266 -17.06 -0.35 -0.28
N GLY A 267 -18.32 -0.44 0.14
CA GLY A 267 -18.88 -1.65 0.74
C GLY A 267 -19.72 -2.43 -0.27
N PHE A 268 -19.53 -3.74 -0.31
CA PHE A 268 -20.28 -4.64 -1.18
C PHE A 268 -21.11 -5.64 -0.37
N PRO A 269 -22.34 -5.95 -0.82
CA PRO A 269 -23.16 -6.97 -0.19
C PRO A 269 -22.56 -8.37 -0.40
N PRO A 270 -22.95 -9.37 0.42
CA PRO A 270 -22.46 -10.74 0.28
C PRO A 270 -22.69 -11.35 -1.10
N THR A 271 -23.79 -10.97 -1.77
CA THR A 271 -24.13 -11.43 -3.12
C THR A 271 -23.06 -11.06 -4.15
N ALA A 272 -22.37 -9.93 -3.97
CA ALA A 272 -21.38 -9.46 -4.94
C ALA A 272 -20.16 -10.38 -5.05
N LEU A 273 -19.81 -11.11 -3.98
CA LEU A 273 -18.64 -11.98 -3.96
C LEU A 273 -18.82 -13.19 -4.90
N GLY A 274 -20.05 -13.69 -5.05
CA GLY A 274 -20.38 -14.79 -5.97
C GLY A 274 -20.50 -14.39 -7.44
N LEU A 275 -20.58 -13.09 -7.73
CA LEU A 275 -20.70 -12.58 -9.10
C LEU A 275 -19.35 -12.44 -9.81
N PHE A 276 -18.24 -12.64 -9.11
CA PHE A 276 -16.92 -12.67 -9.74
C PHE A 276 -16.79 -13.93 -10.60
N PRO A 277 -16.33 -13.82 -11.86
CA PRO A 277 -16.16 -14.97 -12.74
C PRO A 277 -15.29 -16.09 -12.13
N GLN A 278 -14.27 -15.73 -11.34
CA GLN A 278 -13.38 -16.68 -10.68
C GLN A 278 -14.08 -17.52 -9.59
N VAL A 279 -15.13 -16.97 -8.97
CA VAL A 279 -15.90 -17.63 -7.90
C VAL A 279 -17.11 -18.35 -8.48
N GLU A 280 -17.75 -17.77 -9.50
CA GLU A 280 -18.95 -18.31 -10.15
C GLU A 280 -18.74 -19.74 -10.69
N VAL A 281 -17.56 -20.04 -11.25
CA VAL A 281 -17.24 -21.36 -11.79
C VAL A 281 -17.30 -22.46 -10.72
N ASN A 282 -16.89 -22.15 -9.49
CA ASN A 282 -16.83 -23.10 -8.38
C ASN A 282 -17.72 -22.64 -7.22
N PHE A 283 -18.93 -22.16 -7.53
CA PHE A 283 -19.85 -21.61 -6.53
C PHE A 283 -20.12 -22.59 -5.38
N ASP A 284 -20.28 -23.88 -5.71
CA ASP A 284 -20.58 -24.96 -4.76
C ASP A 284 -19.45 -25.21 -3.74
N ALA A 285 -18.21 -24.79 -4.04
CA ALA A 285 -17.08 -24.91 -3.11
C ALA A 285 -17.15 -23.90 -1.95
N TYR A 286 -18.02 -22.89 -2.04
CA TYR A 286 -18.15 -21.82 -1.07
C TYR A 286 -19.50 -21.93 -0.33
N PRO A 287 -19.55 -22.58 0.85
CA PRO A 287 -20.82 -22.84 1.54
C PRO A 287 -21.54 -21.55 1.98
N LYS A 288 -20.80 -20.47 2.24
CA LYS A 288 -21.36 -19.18 2.63
C LYS A 288 -20.52 -18.02 2.12
N MET A 289 -21.21 -17.04 1.54
CA MET A 289 -20.62 -15.80 1.07
C MET A 289 -20.79 -14.69 2.11
N TYR A 290 -19.80 -13.81 2.17
CA TYR A 290 -19.75 -12.70 3.11
C TYR A 290 -19.56 -11.38 2.37
N GLY A 291 -20.10 -10.32 2.95
CA GLY A 291 -19.85 -8.96 2.48
C GLY A 291 -18.37 -8.59 2.64
N PHE A 292 -17.92 -7.66 1.82
CA PHE A 292 -16.54 -7.18 1.86
C PHE A 292 -16.47 -5.70 1.52
N HIS A 293 -15.37 -5.09 1.93
CA HIS A 293 -15.02 -3.72 1.59
C HIS A 293 -13.85 -3.73 0.61
N VAL A 294 -13.93 -2.87 -0.38
CA VAL A 294 -12.84 -2.59 -1.32
C VAL A 294 -12.29 -1.21 -1.01
N GLN A 295 -11.02 -1.12 -0.69
CA GLN A 295 -10.32 0.13 -0.45
C GLN A 295 -9.41 0.43 -1.63
N PHE A 296 -9.74 1.48 -2.38
CA PHE A 296 -8.93 2.02 -3.45
C PHE A 296 -7.97 3.03 -2.87
N VAL A 297 -6.67 2.73 -2.88
CA VAL A 297 -5.63 3.60 -2.36
C VAL A 297 -4.97 4.30 -3.53
N THR A 298 -4.95 5.62 -3.48
CA THR A 298 -4.30 6.46 -4.48
C THR A 298 -3.06 7.13 -3.92
N ASP A 299 -2.21 7.65 -4.81
CA ASP A 299 -1.00 8.41 -4.43
C ASP A 299 -1.31 9.79 -3.80
N GLN A 300 -2.56 10.28 -3.93
CA GLN A 300 -2.94 11.59 -3.43
C GLN A 300 -3.02 11.62 -1.89
N LYS A 301 -2.52 12.69 -1.29
CA LYS A 301 -2.59 12.95 0.15
C LYS A 301 -2.93 14.41 0.39
N GLY A 302 -3.57 14.70 1.51
CA GLY A 302 -3.91 16.08 1.91
C GLY A 302 -5.36 16.45 1.65
N LYS A 303 -5.66 17.74 1.80
CA LYS A 303 -6.99 18.30 1.57
C LYS A 303 -7.49 17.92 0.17
N ASP A 304 -8.76 17.54 0.07
CA ASP A 304 -9.45 17.14 -1.16
C ASP A 304 -8.92 15.86 -1.85
N ALA A 305 -7.92 15.17 -1.28
CA ALA A 305 -7.35 13.96 -1.86
C ALA A 305 -8.41 12.87 -2.11
N GLN A 306 -9.36 12.70 -1.19
CA GLN A 306 -10.43 11.71 -1.37
C GLN A 306 -11.40 12.10 -2.49
N ASN A 307 -11.68 13.38 -2.69
CA ASN A 307 -12.54 13.84 -3.79
C ASN A 307 -11.87 13.59 -5.14
N ARG A 308 -10.56 13.88 -5.25
CA ARG A 308 -9.75 13.55 -6.43
C ARG A 308 -9.73 12.05 -6.70
N ALA A 309 -9.60 11.23 -5.66
CA ALA A 309 -9.66 9.78 -5.79
C ALA A 309 -11.04 9.28 -6.27
N ARG A 310 -12.15 9.90 -5.83
CA ARG A 310 -13.49 9.57 -6.36
C ARG A 310 -13.67 9.97 -7.82
N GLN A 311 -13.15 11.12 -8.23
CA GLN A 311 -13.19 11.54 -9.63
C GLN A 311 -12.40 10.57 -10.52
N LEU A 312 -11.22 10.12 -10.08
CA LEU A 312 -10.47 9.05 -10.73
C LEU A 312 -11.30 7.76 -10.86
N LEU A 313 -11.95 7.31 -9.78
CA LEU A 313 -12.79 6.11 -9.82
C LEU A 313 -14.04 6.28 -10.71
N SER A 314 -14.62 7.48 -10.74
CA SER A 314 -15.73 7.81 -11.65
C SER A 314 -15.29 7.69 -13.11
N ALA A 315 -14.05 8.06 -13.43
CA ALA A 315 -13.49 7.88 -14.76
C ALA A 315 -13.30 6.39 -15.12
N PHE A 316 -13.11 5.52 -14.13
CA PHE A 316 -13.16 4.05 -14.29
C PHE A 316 -14.58 3.47 -14.24
N ARG A 317 -15.61 4.27 -14.54
CA ARG A 317 -17.02 3.85 -14.61
C ARG A 317 -17.59 3.32 -13.29
N ILE A 318 -17.02 3.70 -12.15
CA ILE A 318 -17.64 3.42 -10.86
C ILE A 318 -18.76 4.43 -10.61
N PRO A 319 -20.02 4.01 -10.44
CA PRO A 319 -21.14 4.93 -10.28
C PRO A 319 -21.16 5.52 -8.87
N PHE A 320 -21.16 6.86 -8.80
CA PHE A 320 -21.35 7.60 -7.56
C PHE A 320 -22.68 8.38 -7.63
N ILE A 321 -23.49 8.29 -6.57
CA ILE A 321 -24.75 9.02 -6.45
C ILE A 321 -24.67 10.03 -5.32
N ARG A 322 -25.28 11.19 -5.52
CA ARG A 322 -25.53 12.16 -4.45
C ARG A 322 -26.73 11.68 -3.64
N ARG A 323 -26.53 11.54 -2.32
CA ARG A 323 -27.60 11.24 -1.39
C ARG A 323 -28.44 12.49 -1.13
#